data_AF-A0A443RY73-F1
#
_entry.id   AF-A0A443RY73-F1
#
_cell.length_a   1.000
_cell.length_b   1.000
_cell.length_c   1.000
_cell.angle_alpha   90.00
_cell.angle_beta   90.00
_cell.angle_gamma   90.00
#
_symmetry.space_group_name_H-M   'P 1'
#
loop_
_entity.id
_entity.type
_entity.pdbx_description
1 polymer ?
#
loop_
_entity_poly.entity_id
_entity_poly.type
_entity_poly.pdbx_seq_one_letter_code
_entity_poly.pdbx_strand_id
1 'polypeptide(L)'
;MDINDMCMIRECYGKIYESLGYNLTNFTRSTTTIKNQKQSSKEIKYKVAEDNVTVKGGYIKDPLVGNHKNVTVLDMDAMYPSIIIAFNLGPLTTFSECPENEKEYHKIRLNANTYAYSKKYPQGPLAETQSLLLNHRFTTKDLSEKKILKKISNSAYGFAARDETLFGGKLVAAAITQYARHIMKCLENEASRMGYTVLYIDTDSLFLSGKPISSDLPETLIARTFPNDLQPYFRLKVENKFNVYTQLKRKQYTGQYQNDLKHLITIKKGNYSVKKINVNTIKFDTDFSKRVSDLCVANLNDKFFNIFRDIR
;
A
#
# COMPACT_ATOMS: atom_id res chain seq x y z
N MET A 1 17.08 -3.25 1.47
CA MET A 1 17.56 -2.11 2.28
C MET A 1 18.72 -2.65 3.08
N ASP A 2 19.87 -2.02 3.00
CA ASP A 2 21.03 -2.45 3.77
C ASP A 2 20.89 -2.03 5.26
N ILE A 3 21.79 -2.51 6.11
CA ILE A 3 21.75 -2.25 7.55
C ILE A 3 21.98 -0.76 7.85
N ASN A 4 22.81 -0.07 7.06
CA ASN A 4 23.15 1.33 7.28
C ASN A 4 21.94 2.25 7.02
N ASP A 5 21.21 1.99 5.94
CA ASP A 5 19.93 2.63 5.64
C ASP A 5 18.93 2.46 6.79
N MET A 6 18.85 1.25 7.37
CA MET A 6 17.93 0.99 8.47
C MET A 6 18.29 1.78 9.72
N CYS A 7 19.57 1.79 10.10
CA CYS A 7 20.05 2.59 11.23
C CYS A 7 19.76 4.08 11.05
N MET A 8 20.03 4.63 9.86
CA MET A 8 19.76 6.04 9.55
C MET A 8 18.28 6.39 9.62
N ILE A 9 17.39 5.54 9.09
CA ILE A 9 15.95 5.78 9.16
C ILE A 9 15.48 5.73 10.60
N ARG A 10 15.93 4.74 11.38
CA ARG A 10 15.58 4.63 12.80
C ARG A 10 16.02 5.87 13.59
N GLU A 11 17.24 6.35 13.36
CA GLU A 11 17.75 7.58 13.98
C GLU A 11 16.94 8.81 13.55
N CYS A 12 16.54 8.89 12.27
CA CYS A 12 15.69 9.96 11.75
C CYS A 12 14.33 10.02 12.50
N TYR A 13 13.64 8.89 12.67
CA TYR A 13 12.41 8.85 13.47
C TYR A 13 12.66 9.24 14.93
N GLY A 14 13.77 8.78 15.52
CA GLY A 14 14.16 9.15 16.88
C GLY A 14 14.31 10.67 17.05
N LYS A 15 15.06 11.32 16.17
CA LYS A 15 15.25 12.78 16.18
C LYS A 15 13.95 13.55 15.98
N ILE A 16 13.06 13.07 15.10
CA ILE A 16 11.75 13.70 14.90
C ILE A 16 10.91 13.57 16.17
N TYR A 17 10.88 12.40 16.80
CA TYR A 17 10.15 12.18 18.06
C TYR A 17 10.67 13.12 19.17
N GLU A 18 11.99 13.25 19.32
CA GLU A 18 12.58 14.19 20.29
C GLU A 18 12.21 15.64 19.98
N SER A 19 12.22 16.04 18.70
CA SER A 19 11.80 17.39 18.29
C SER A 19 10.32 17.69 18.55
N LEU A 20 9.49 16.65 18.60
CA LEU A 20 8.08 16.71 18.97
C LEU A 20 7.86 16.62 20.50
N GLY A 21 8.93 16.50 21.29
CA GLY A 21 8.89 16.46 22.76
C GLY A 21 8.73 15.07 23.37
N TYR A 22 8.89 14.00 22.59
CA TYR A 22 8.80 12.62 23.10
C TYR A 22 10.16 12.12 23.61
N ASN A 23 10.18 11.51 24.80
CA ASN A 23 11.38 10.90 25.36
C ASN A 23 11.64 9.50 24.77
N LEU A 24 12.82 9.27 24.19
CA LEU A 24 13.16 7.99 23.57
C LEU A 24 13.25 6.81 24.54
N THR A 25 13.50 7.04 25.83
CA THR A 25 13.56 5.96 26.84
C THR A 25 12.24 5.20 26.95
N ASN A 26 11.13 5.89 26.66
CA ASN A 26 9.77 5.33 26.64
C ASN A 26 9.58 4.24 25.57
N PHE A 27 10.52 4.07 24.63
CA PHE A 27 10.43 3.07 23.57
C PHE A 27 11.43 1.93 23.73
N THR A 28 12.15 1.84 24.85
CA THR A 28 13.06 0.72 25.11
C THR A 28 12.31 -0.47 25.72
N ARG A 29 12.66 -1.71 25.33
CA ARG A 29 12.14 -2.90 26.02
C ARG A 29 12.67 -2.88 27.46
N SER A 30 11.79 -2.81 28.46
CA SER A 30 12.20 -3.00 29.85
C SER A 30 12.54 -4.49 30.07
N THR A 31 13.77 -4.89 29.84
CA THR A 31 14.32 -6.15 30.38
C THR A 31 14.90 -5.86 31.76
N THR A 32 14.06 -5.54 32.75
CA THR A 32 14.51 -5.40 34.13
C THR A 32 13.49 -5.98 35.09
N THR A 33 13.84 -7.11 35.69
CA THR A 33 13.30 -7.56 36.98
C THR A 33 13.63 -6.48 38.02
N ILE A 34 12.67 -5.62 38.37
CA ILE A 34 12.88 -4.61 39.40
C ILE A 34 12.58 -5.25 40.77
N LYS A 35 13.64 -5.53 41.54
CA LYS A 35 13.53 -5.53 43.00
C LYS A 35 13.16 -4.12 43.43
N ASN A 36 12.05 -4.02 44.17
CA ASN A 36 11.50 -2.87 44.87
C ASN A 36 12.42 -1.66 45.01
N GLN A 37 11.99 -0.51 44.51
CA GLN A 37 12.09 0.75 45.25
C GLN A 37 10.96 1.69 44.83
N LYS A 38 10.30 2.25 45.86
CA LYS A 38 9.19 3.20 45.75
C LYS A 38 9.71 4.53 45.21
N GLN A 39 9.20 4.99 44.07
CA GLN A 39 9.02 6.42 43.88
C GLN A 39 7.84 6.72 42.95
N SER A 40 7.08 7.71 43.39
CA SER A 40 5.81 8.16 42.84
C SER A 40 6.05 9.01 41.59
N SER A 41 5.90 8.40 40.43
CA SER A 41 5.50 9.04 39.17
C SER A 41 4.66 8.00 38.43
N LYS A 42 3.54 8.41 37.83
CA LYS A 42 2.72 7.51 36.99
C LYS A 42 3.53 7.18 35.72
N GLU A 43 4.47 6.24 35.82
CA GLU A 43 5.09 5.60 34.68
C GLU A 43 3.99 4.88 33.89
N ILE A 44 3.72 5.36 32.67
CA ILE A 44 2.92 4.59 31.71
C ILE A 44 3.79 3.40 31.31
N LYS A 45 3.63 2.28 32.02
CA LYS A 45 4.36 1.06 31.74
C LYS A 45 3.81 0.43 30.46
N TYR A 46 4.67 0.35 29.45
CA TYR A 46 4.41 -0.35 28.19
C TYR A 46 4.28 -1.85 28.44
N LYS A 47 3.06 -2.38 28.39
CA LYS A 47 2.87 -3.80 28.08
C LYS A 47 2.84 -3.93 26.56
N VAL A 48 3.97 -4.30 25.97
CA VAL A 48 4.01 -4.77 24.59
C VAL A 48 3.14 -6.03 24.52
N ALA A 49 2.18 -6.05 23.61
CA ALA A 49 1.34 -7.21 23.37
C ALA A 49 2.22 -8.46 23.18
N GLU A 50 1.92 -9.53 23.92
CA GLU A 50 2.64 -10.80 23.91
C GLU A 50 2.83 -11.37 22.49
N ASP A 51 3.88 -12.18 22.35
CA ASP A 51 4.55 -12.70 21.14
C ASP A 51 3.69 -13.40 20.06
N ASN A 52 2.36 -13.45 20.19
CA ASN A 52 1.47 -14.27 19.37
C ASN A 52 0.65 -13.51 18.30
N VAL A 53 1.04 -12.28 17.94
CA VAL A 53 0.37 -11.55 16.83
C VAL A 53 1.03 -11.89 15.49
N THR A 54 0.36 -12.68 14.66
CA THR A 54 0.80 -12.96 13.28
C THR A 54 0.45 -11.78 12.36
N VAL A 55 1.47 -11.16 11.76
CA VAL A 55 1.29 -10.11 10.75
C VAL A 55 0.98 -10.77 9.40
N LYS A 56 -0.28 -10.65 8.95
CA LYS A 56 -0.71 -11.09 7.61
C LYS A 56 -0.34 -10.03 6.57
N GLY A 57 -0.01 -10.47 5.35
CA GLY A 57 0.28 -9.57 4.23
C GLY A 57 -0.92 -8.75 3.73
N GLY A 58 -0.69 -7.97 2.66
CA GLY A 58 -1.73 -7.16 2.01
C GLY A 58 -2.86 -7.98 1.37
N TYR A 59 -3.94 -7.31 0.98
CA TYR A 59 -5.06 -7.96 0.30
C TYR A 59 -4.68 -8.29 -1.14
N ILE A 60 -4.99 -9.50 -1.57
CA ILE A 60 -4.83 -9.94 -2.94
C ILE A 60 -6.17 -10.55 -3.36
N LYS A 61 -6.78 -9.95 -4.38
CA LYS A 61 -7.87 -10.59 -5.12
C LYS A 61 -7.24 -11.43 -6.21
N ASP A 62 -7.70 -12.68 -6.36
CA ASP A 62 -7.20 -13.50 -7.45
C ASP A 62 -7.49 -12.86 -8.81
N PRO A 63 -6.50 -12.88 -9.72
CA PRO A 63 -6.65 -12.24 -11.01
C PRO A 63 -7.71 -12.94 -11.85
N LEU A 64 -8.57 -12.15 -12.50
CA LEU A 64 -9.41 -12.62 -13.58
C LEU A 64 -8.51 -12.85 -14.81
N VAL A 65 -8.06 -14.09 -14.98
CA VAL A 65 -7.17 -14.50 -16.07
C VAL A 65 -7.87 -14.32 -17.41
N GLY A 66 -7.11 -13.85 -18.40
CA GLY A 66 -7.61 -13.66 -19.77
C GLY A 66 -7.34 -12.26 -20.31
N ASN A 67 -7.98 -11.99 -21.45
CA ASN A 67 -7.86 -10.74 -22.18
C ASN A 67 -8.94 -9.75 -21.75
N HIS A 68 -8.52 -8.52 -21.51
CA HIS A 68 -9.35 -7.42 -21.05
C HIS A 68 -9.05 -6.17 -21.87
N LYS A 69 -10.08 -5.34 -22.05
CA LYS A 69 -9.97 -4.05 -22.74
C LYS A 69 -10.20 -2.91 -21.77
N ASN A 70 -9.62 -1.75 -22.09
CA ASN A 70 -9.82 -0.50 -21.34
C ASN A 70 -9.53 -0.65 -19.83
N VAL A 71 -8.37 -1.22 -19.49
CA VAL A 71 -7.98 -1.46 -18.10
C VAL A 71 -7.30 -0.23 -17.52
N THR A 72 -7.77 0.24 -16.38
CA THR A 72 -7.07 1.27 -15.60
C THR A 72 -6.58 0.68 -14.29
N VAL A 73 -5.37 1.04 -13.92
CA VAL A 73 -4.76 0.72 -12.64
C VAL A 73 -4.84 1.94 -11.76
N LEU A 74 -5.61 1.84 -10.68
CA LEU A 74 -5.62 2.81 -9.60
C LEU A 74 -4.68 2.32 -8.50
N ASP A 75 -3.89 3.22 -7.92
CA ASP A 75 -2.92 2.90 -6.87
C ASP A 75 -3.04 3.88 -5.70
N MET A 76 -2.96 3.37 -4.47
CA MET A 76 -2.96 4.23 -3.28
C MET A 76 -1.60 4.91 -3.14
N ASP A 77 -1.54 6.24 -3.13
CA ASP A 77 -0.24 6.94 -3.23
C ASP A 77 0.67 6.78 -1.99
N ALA A 78 0.08 6.48 -0.83
CA ALA A 78 0.77 6.27 0.44
C ALA A 78 -0.05 5.41 1.42
N MET A 79 -0.51 4.21 1.03
CA MET A 79 -1.49 3.43 1.81
C MET A 79 -1.12 3.25 3.30
N TYR A 80 0.05 2.67 3.61
CA TYR A 80 0.42 2.40 5.01
C TYR A 80 0.66 3.67 5.83
N PRO A 81 1.42 4.67 5.36
CA PRO A 81 1.52 5.97 6.03
C PRO A 81 0.14 6.61 6.29
N SER A 82 -0.74 6.63 5.30
CA SER A 82 -2.10 7.16 5.44
C SER A 82 -2.91 6.43 6.52
N ILE A 83 -2.80 5.09 6.60
CA ILE A 83 -3.47 4.29 7.65
C ILE A 83 -2.92 4.62 9.03
N ILE A 84 -1.59 4.77 9.16
CA ILE A 84 -0.95 5.14 10.42
C ILE A 84 -1.51 6.48 10.92
N ILE A 85 -1.64 7.46 10.03
CA ILE A 85 -2.16 8.79 10.36
C ILE A 85 -3.65 8.73 10.69
N ALA A 86 -4.46 8.13 9.81
CA ALA A 86 -5.92 8.12 9.90
C ALA A 86 -6.45 7.42 11.16
N PHE A 87 -5.76 6.37 11.61
CA PHE A 87 -6.16 5.60 12.79
C PHE A 87 -5.20 5.78 13.97
N ASN A 88 -4.31 6.78 13.90
CA ASN A 88 -3.34 7.13 14.93
C ASN A 88 -2.56 5.91 15.47
N LEU A 89 -2.06 5.06 14.57
CA LEU A 89 -1.34 3.84 14.95
C LEU A 89 0.08 4.17 15.39
N GLY A 90 0.57 3.50 16.42
CA GLY A 90 1.90 3.77 16.95
C GLY A 90 2.17 3.21 18.34
N PRO A 91 3.41 3.36 18.83
CA PRO A 91 3.87 2.77 20.09
C PRO A 91 3.18 3.29 21.34
N LEU A 92 2.69 4.53 21.33
CA LEU A 92 2.05 5.17 22.49
C LEU A 92 0.52 5.15 22.41
N THR A 93 -0.03 4.71 21.29
CA THR A 93 -1.44 4.90 20.96
C THR A 93 -2.14 3.59 20.68
N THR A 94 -1.41 2.49 20.43
CA THR A 94 -1.98 1.19 20.03
C THR A 94 -1.80 0.13 21.11
N PHE A 95 -2.90 -0.54 21.48
CA PHE A 95 -2.98 -1.48 22.58
C PHE A 95 -3.71 -2.76 22.16
N SER A 96 -3.33 -3.91 22.72
CA SER A 96 -3.98 -5.21 22.45
C SER A 96 -5.29 -5.40 23.21
N GLU A 97 -5.43 -4.69 24.32
CA GLU A 97 -6.61 -4.69 25.17
C GLU A 97 -7.24 -3.30 25.13
N CYS A 98 -8.56 -3.25 25.26
CA CYS A 98 -9.29 -1.99 25.28
C CYS A 98 -8.93 -1.25 26.56
N PRO A 99 -8.38 -0.03 26.50
CA PRO A 99 -8.26 0.81 27.68
C PRO A 99 -9.65 1.27 28.15
N GLU A 100 -9.72 1.88 29.33
CA GLU A 100 -10.96 2.48 29.82
C GLU A 100 -11.54 3.45 28.77
N ASN A 101 -12.87 3.43 28.60
CA ASN A 101 -13.64 4.23 27.63
C ASN A 101 -13.39 3.90 26.13
N GLU A 102 -13.95 2.78 25.64
CA GLU A 102 -13.82 2.30 24.25
C GLU A 102 -14.16 3.35 23.18
N LYS A 103 -15.02 4.34 23.49
CA LYS A 103 -15.42 5.40 22.54
C LYS A 103 -14.24 6.29 22.10
N GLU A 104 -13.20 6.39 22.92
CA GLU A 104 -11.98 7.15 22.61
C GLU A 104 -11.03 6.42 21.66
N TYR A 105 -11.33 5.18 21.29
CA TYR A 105 -10.45 4.33 20.50
C TYR A 105 -11.08 3.93 19.17
N HIS A 106 -10.26 3.79 18.14
CA HIS A 106 -10.59 2.93 17.01
C HIS A 106 -10.35 1.48 17.41
N LYS A 107 -11.15 0.57 16.87
CA LYS A 107 -11.05 -0.86 17.15
C LYS A 107 -11.00 -1.63 15.85
N ILE A 108 -10.02 -2.51 15.72
CA ILE A 108 -9.95 -3.44 14.59
C ILE A 108 -9.66 -4.86 15.04
N ARG A 109 -10.42 -5.81 14.49
CA ARG A 109 -10.22 -7.24 14.74
C ARG A 109 -9.08 -7.76 13.88
N LEU A 110 -8.04 -8.31 14.50
CA LEU A 110 -6.87 -8.85 13.80
C LEU A 110 -7.03 -10.34 13.46
N ASN A 111 -7.63 -11.11 14.36
CA ASN A 111 -7.94 -12.53 14.18
C ASN A 111 -9.16 -12.93 15.02
N ALA A 112 -9.41 -14.23 15.22
CA ALA A 112 -10.55 -14.71 15.97
C ALA A 112 -10.66 -14.11 17.38
N ASN A 113 -9.53 -13.96 18.07
CA ASN A 113 -9.47 -13.64 19.51
C ASN A 113 -8.66 -12.38 19.83
N THR A 114 -8.08 -11.71 18.83
CA THR A 114 -7.21 -10.55 19.03
C THR A 114 -7.74 -9.31 18.32
N TYR A 115 -7.66 -8.18 19.02
CA TYR A 115 -8.01 -6.85 18.54
C TYR A 115 -6.81 -5.91 18.70
N ALA A 116 -6.82 -4.82 17.94
CA ALA A 116 -6.01 -3.65 18.21
C ALA A 116 -6.94 -2.47 18.50
N TYR A 117 -6.62 -1.73 19.55
CA TYR A 117 -7.29 -0.51 19.96
C TYR A 117 -6.31 0.64 19.77
N SER A 118 -6.67 1.66 19.00
CA SER A 118 -5.83 2.84 18.79
C SER A 118 -6.52 4.11 19.24
N LYS A 119 -5.85 4.89 20.09
CA LYS A 119 -6.41 6.12 20.66
C LYS A 119 -6.70 7.12 19.54
N LYS A 120 -7.88 7.73 19.50
CA LYS A 120 -8.23 8.73 18.48
C LYS A 120 -7.41 10.00 18.63
N TYR A 121 -7.31 10.51 19.86
CA TYR A 121 -6.60 11.76 20.17
C TYR A 121 -5.93 11.70 21.56
N PRO A 122 -4.86 12.48 21.80
CA PRO A 122 -4.08 13.23 20.80
C PRO A 122 -3.34 12.29 19.83
N GLN A 123 -2.80 12.85 18.74
CA GLN A 123 -1.94 12.07 17.85
C GLN A 123 -0.70 11.58 18.60
N GLY A 124 -0.23 10.39 18.25
CA GLY A 124 1.00 9.83 18.77
C GLY A 124 2.20 10.15 17.88
N PRO A 125 3.41 9.86 18.37
CA PRO A 125 4.66 10.28 17.73
C PRO A 125 4.81 9.72 16.30
N LEU A 126 4.38 8.48 16.08
CA LEU A 126 4.46 7.84 14.77
C LEU A 126 3.52 8.50 13.76
N ALA A 127 2.28 8.79 14.15
CA ALA A 127 1.29 9.42 13.28
C ALA A 127 1.65 10.87 12.95
N GLU A 128 2.14 11.64 13.93
CA GLU A 128 2.65 13.00 13.72
C GLU A 128 3.84 13.00 12.75
N THR A 129 4.82 12.12 12.99
CA THR A 129 6.00 11.99 12.11
C THR A 129 5.61 11.63 10.68
N GLN A 130 4.69 10.68 10.50
CA GLN A 130 4.19 10.32 9.17
C GLN A 130 3.46 11.49 8.51
N SER A 131 2.70 12.28 9.27
CA SER A 131 2.01 13.47 8.76
C SER A 131 3.02 14.50 8.24
N LEU A 132 4.10 14.76 8.99
CA LEU A 132 5.18 15.65 8.57
C LEU A 132 5.89 15.16 7.29
N LEU A 133 6.30 13.89 7.28
CA LEU A 133 6.99 13.27 6.14
C LEU A 133 6.11 13.27 4.87
N LEU A 134 4.82 12.93 5.02
CA LEU A 134 3.90 12.83 3.90
C LEU A 134 3.52 14.21 3.35
N ASN A 135 3.27 15.18 4.23
CA ASN A 135 3.04 16.57 3.82
C ASN A 135 4.25 17.10 3.05
N HIS A 136 5.47 16.91 3.57
CA HIS A 136 6.68 17.35 2.88
C HIS A 136 6.86 16.67 1.52
N ARG A 137 6.59 15.35 1.44
CA ARG A 137 6.65 14.59 0.18
C ARG A 137 5.69 15.17 -0.87
N PHE A 138 4.52 15.64 -0.46
CA PHE A 138 3.53 16.18 -1.39
C PHE A 138 3.80 17.61 -1.81
N THR A 139 4.42 18.43 -0.95
CA THR A 139 4.68 19.85 -1.22
C THR A 139 6.02 20.10 -1.91
N THR A 140 7.06 19.28 -1.64
CA THR A 140 8.36 19.47 -2.27
C THR A 140 8.27 19.32 -3.79
N LYS A 141 9.12 20.04 -4.53
CA LYS A 141 9.26 19.90 -5.99
C LYS A 141 10.44 18.99 -6.37
N ASP A 142 11.34 18.71 -5.43
CA ASP A 142 12.53 17.92 -5.68
C ASP A 142 12.19 16.41 -5.76
N LEU A 143 12.44 15.81 -6.93
CA LEU A 143 12.18 14.39 -7.18
C LEU A 143 13.08 13.45 -6.37
N SER A 144 14.31 13.87 -6.06
CA SER A 144 15.24 13.10 -5.24
C SER A 144 14.77 13.06 -3.78
N GLU A 145 14.35 14.20 -3.26
CA GLU A 145 13.80 14.33 -1.92
C GLU A 145 12.50 13.54 -1.77
N LYS A 146 11.58 13.61 -2.76
CA LYS A 146 10.36 12.78 -2.77
C LYS A 146 10.65 11.29 -2.63
N LYS A 147 11.69 10.80 -3.31
CA LYS A 147 12.09 9.38 -3.25
C LYS A 147 12.60 9.02 -1.85
N ILE A 148 13.40 9.89 -1.25
CA ILE A 148 13.93 9.69 0.11
C ILE A 148 12.79 9.70 1.12
N LEU A 149 11.92 10.72 1.11
CA LEU A 149 10.77 10.83 2.00
C LEU A 149 9.83 9.62 1.86
N LYS A 150 9.57 9.17 0.62
CA LYS A 150 8.81 7.93 0.38
C LYS A 150 9.48 6.71 0.98
N LYS A 151 10.81 6.57 0.84
CA LYS A 151 11.58 5.45 1.43
C LYS A 151 11.48 5.46 2.95
N ILE A 152 11.71 6.61 3.60
CA ILE A 152 11.63 6.78 5.05
C ILE A 152 10.21 6.46 5.56
N SER A 153 9.19 7.06 4.94
CA SER A 153 7.79 6.90 5.33
C SER A 153 7.32 5.43 5.21
N ASN A 154 7.60 4.77 4.08
CA ASN A 154 7.23 3.37 3.86
C ASN A 154 7.98 2.38 4.77
N SER A 155 9.14 2.76 5.30
CA SER A 155 9.95 1.86 6.13
C SER A 155 9.38 1.65 7.53
N ALA A 156 8.56 2.57 8.05
CA ALA A 156 7.96 2.45 9.38
C ALA A 156 7.20 1.14 9.58
N TYR A 157 6.40 0.72 8.59
CA TYR A 157 5.74 -0.58 8.62
C TYR A 157 6.76 -1.73 8.69
N GLY A 158 7.84 -1.65 7.90
CA GLY A 158 8.88 -2.67 7.88
C GLY A 158 9.56 -2.83 9.25
N PHE A 159 9.81 -1.71 9.94
CA PHE A 159 10.33 -1.73 11.30
C PHE A 159 9.34 -2.29 12.31
N ALA A 160 8.06 -1.86 12.26
CA ALA A 160 7.01 -2.41 13.12
C ALA A 160 6.86 -3.93 12.92
N ALA A 161 6.92 -4.42 11.68
CA ALA A 161 6.82 -5.84 11.34
C ALA A 161 8.02 -6.67 11.85
N ARG A 162 9.19 -6.03 12.02
CA ARG A 162 10.39 -6.60 12.67
C ARG A 162 10.35 -6.47 14.20
N ASP A 163 9.20 -6.11 14.74
CA ASP A 163 8.94 -5.99 16.17
C ASP A 163 9.73 -4.86 16.86
N GLU A 164 10.04 -3.80 16.13
CA GLU A 164 10.70 -2.63 16.71
C GLU A 164 9.72 -1.75 17.49
N THR A 165 10.03 -1.56 18.77
CA THR A 165 9.21 -0.83 19.73
C THR A 165 9.07 0.66 19.41
N LEU A 166 10.06 1.29 18.77
CA LEU A 166 9.97 2.69 18.31
C LEU A 166 8.82 2.90 17.31
N PHE A 167 8.42 1.84 16.61
CA PHE A 167 7.36 1.84 15.61
C PHE A 167 6.10 1.07 16.09
N GLY A 168 6.06 0.66 17.37
CA GLY A 168 4.92 -0.02 18.00
C GLY A 168 4.85 -1.53 17.79
N GLY A 169 5.87 -2.14 17.17
CA GLY A 169 6.01 -3.59 17.06
C GLY A 169 4.94 -4.30 16.23
N LYS A 170 4.85 -5.63 16.40
CA LYS A 170 3.99 -6.49 15.58
C LYS A 170 2.50 -6.14 15.65
N LEU A 171 2.02 -5.63 16.77
CA LEU A 171 0.62 -5.22 16.93
C LEU A 171 0.24 -4.11 15.95
N VAL A 172 1.08 -3.06 15.87
CA VAL A 172 0.90 -1.96 14.92
C VAL A 172 0.99 -2.47 13.48
N ALA A 173 1.97 -3.32 13.16
CA ALA A 173 2.10 -3.90 11.82
C ALA A 173 0.86 -4.74 11.42
N ALA A 174 0.32 -5.53 12.35
CA ALA A 174 -0.89 -6.30 12.12
C ALA A 174 -2.13 -5.41 11.92
N ALA A 175 -2.26 -4.33 12.71
CA ALA A 175 -3.33 -3.35 12.55
C ALA A 175 -3.25 -2.65 11.19
N ILE A 176 -2.06 -2.17 10.78
CA ILE A 176 -1.83 -1.52 9.48
C ILE A 176 -2.32 -2.43 8.34
N THR A 177 -1.86 -3.68 8.33
CA THR A 177 -2.22 -4.61 7.24
C THR A 177 -3.69 -5.00 7.28
N GLN A 178 -4.31 -5.08 8.45
CA GLN A 178 -5.73 -5.37 8.57
C GLN A 178 -6.60 -4.22 8.06
N TYR A 179 -6.27 -2.96 8.39
CA TYR A 179 -6.92 -1.79 7.80
C TYR A 179 -6.72 -1.75 6.29
N ALA A 180 -5.50 -2.00 5.79
CA ALA A 180 -5.22 -2.03 4.36
C ALA A 180 -6.10 -3.05 3.62
N ARG A 181 -6.22 -4.27 4.17
CA ARG A 181 -7.11 -5.28 3.59
C ARG A 181 -8.57 -4.85 3.58
N HIS A 182 -9.03 -4.24 4.66
CA HIS A 182 -10.40 -3.76 4.77
C HIS A 182 -10.69 -2.63 3.76
N ILE A 183 -9.80 -1.64 3.68
CA ILE A 183 -9.85 -0.53 2.72
C ILE A 183 -9.94 -1.05 1.28
N MET A 184 -9.05 -1.95 0.88
CA MET A 184 -9.06 -2.48 -0.49
C MET A 184 -10.31 -3.30 -0.79
N LYS A 185 -10.89 -3.98 0.21
CA LYS A 185 -12.16 -4.69 0.05
C LYS A 185 -13.33 -3.71 -0.14
N CYS A 186 -13.35 -2.61 0.61
CA CYS A 186 -14.36 -1.56 0.44
C CYS A 186 -14.26 -0.91 -0.95
N LEU A 187 -13.04 -0.60 -1.40
CA LEU A 187 -12.79 -0.07 -2.75
C LEU A 187 -13.20 -1.05 -3.85
N GLU A 188 -12.92 -2.35 -3.68
CA GLU A 188 -13.36 -3.41 -4.61
C GLU A 188 -14.89 -3.42 -4.74
N ASN A 189 -15.59 -3.42 -3.59
CA ASN A 189 -17.05 -3.49 -3.55
C ASN A 189 -17.67 -2.24 -4.17
N GLU A 190 -17.15 -1.05 -3.85
CA GLU A 190 -17.70 0.20 -4.38
C GLU A 190 -17.43 0.34 -5.88
N ALA A 191 -16.23 -0.02 -6.36
CA ALA A 191 -15.93 -0.05 -7.79
C ALA A 191 -16.89 -1.00 -8.53
N SER A 192 -17.16 -2.18 -7.96
CA SER A 192 -18.13 -3.13 -8.51
C SER A 192 -19.55 -2.56 -8.54
N ARG A 193 -19.99 -1.87 -7.48
CA ARG A 193 -21.30 -1.20 -7.40
C ARG A 193 -21.44 -0.07 -8.42
N MET A 194 -20.33 0.60 -8.73
CA MET A 194 -20.27 1.59 -9.81
C MET A 194 -20.30 0.96 -11.20
N GLY A 195 -20.31 -0.37 -11.33
CA GLY A 195 -20.36 -1.09 -12.61
C GLY A 195 -19.00 -1.35 -13.26
N TYR A 196 -17.90 -1.20 -12.52
CA TYR A 196 -16.58 -1.64 -12.98
C TYR A 196 -16.38 -3.12 -12.72
N THR A 197 -15.66 -3.79 -13.61
CA THR A 197 -15.15 -5.15 -13.33
C THR A 197 -13.80 -5.02 -12.63
N VAL A 198 -13.70 -5.54 -11.40
CA VAL A 198 -12.42 -5.61 -10.69
C VAL A 198 -11.64 -6.84 -11.14
N LEU A 199 -10.61 -6.63 -11.94
CA LEU A 199 -9.82 -7.70 -12.54
C LEU A 199 -8.82 -8.32 -11.57
N TYR A 200 -8.14 -7.47 -10.80
CA TYR A 200 -7.03 -7.89 -9.96
C TYR A 200 -6.79 -6.84 -8.86
N ILE A 201 -6.36 -7.29 -7.68
CA ILE A 201 -5.90 -6.42 -6.61
C ILE A 201 -4.54 -6.92 -6.13
N ASP A 202 -3.56 -6.02 -6.10
CA ASP A 202 -2.21 -6.28 -5.62
C ASP A 202 -1.86 -5.31 -4.50
N THR A 203 -2.15 -5.70 -3.26
CA THR A 203 -1.81 -4.93 -2.04
C THR A 203 -2.51 -3.57 -1.93
N ASP A 204 -2.09 -2.58 -2.72
CA ASP A 204 -2.57 -1.19 -2.80
C ASP A 204 -3.06 -0.79 -4.20
N SER A 205 -2.87 -1.65 -5.22
CA SER A 205 -3.30 -1.36 -6.58
C SER A 205 -4.58 -2.13 -6.97
N LEU A 206 -5.50 -1.43 -7.63
CA LEU A 206 -6.81 -1.89 -8.07
C LEU A 206 -6.90 -1.82 -9.61
N PHE A 207 -7.09 -2.98 -10.26
CA PHE A 207 -7.19 -3.09 -11.72
C PHE A 207 -8.67 -3.15 -12.11
N LEU A 208 -9.13 -2.14 -12.85
CA LEU A 208 -10.53 -1.96 -13.22
C LEU A 208 -10.71 -2.00 -14.74
N SER A 209 -11.80 -2.61 -15.19
CA SER A 209 -12.22 -2.63 -16.60
C SER A 209 -13.74 -2.48 -16.75
N GLY A 210 -14.23 -2.62 -17.98
CA GLY A 210 -15.67 -2.70 -18.30
C GLY A 210 -16.27 -1.41 -18.85
N LYS A 211 -15.77 -0.25 -18.43
CA LYS A 211 -16.19 1.04 -18.99
C LYS A 211 -15.02 2.03 -19.05
N PRO A 212 -15.04 3.02 -19.97
CA PRO A 212 -14.08 4.10 -19.97
C PRO A 212 -14.03 4.77 -18.60
N ILE A 213 -12.82 5.01 -18.11
CA ILE A 213 -12.60 5.62 -16.80
C ILE A 213 -12.50 7.12 -16.96
N SER A 214 -13.47 7.82 -16.38
CA SER A 214 -13.48 9.27 -16.25
C SER A 214 -12.29 9.74 -15.41
N SER A 215 -11.85 10.97 -15.64
CA SER A 215 -10.68 11.54 -14.96
C SER A 215 -10.86 11.68 -13.45
N ASP A 216 -12.10 11.79 -12.98
CA ASP A 216 -12.53 11.98 -11.60
C ASP A 216 -12.83 10.67 -10.86
N LEU A 217 -12.63 9.50 -11.50
CA LEU A 217 -12.89 8.21 -10.85
C LEU A 217 -12.11 8.04 -9.53
N PRO A 218 -10.81 8.36 -9.43
CA PRO A 218 -10.07 8.20 -8.17
C PRO A 218 -10.75 8.93 -7.01
N GLU A 219 -11.08 10.21 -7.20
CA GLU A 219 -11.73 11.07 -6.21
C GLU A 219 -13.16 10.58 -5.89
N THR A 220 -13.93 10.23 -6.92
CA THR A 220 -15.30 9.71 -6.77
C THR A 220 -15.32 8.40 -5.99
N LEU A 221 -14.37 7.50 -6.27
CA LEU A 221 -14.27 6.22 -5.59
C LEU A 221 -13.92 6.40 -4.11
N ILE A 222 -12.98 7.30 -3.79
CA ILE A 222 -12.67 7.68 -2.39
C ILE A 222 -13.93 8.23 -1.69
N ALA A 223 -14.60 9.22 -2.30
CA ALA A 223 -15.76 9.89 -1.70
C ALA A 223 -16.95 8.95 -1.46
N ARG A 224 -17.16 7.96 -2.33
CA ARG A 224 -18.22 6.96 -2.18
C ARG A 224 -17.87 5.81 -1.25
N THR A 225 -16.58 5.56 -1.02
CA THR A 225 -16.10 4.45 -0.19
C THR A 225 -15.93 4.85 1.28
N PHE A 226 -15.44 6.07 1.54
CA PHE A 226 -15.04 6.50 2.88
C PHE A 226 -15.96 7.58 3.45
N PRO A 227 -16.19 7.58 4.78
CA PRO A 227 -16.83 8.70 5.45
C PRO A 227 -15.98 9.97 5.34
N ASN A 228 -16.62 11.14 5.43
CA ASN A 228 -16.01 12.44 5.13
C ASN A 228 -14.74 12.73 5.96
N ASP A 229 -14.69 12.27 7.21
CA ASP A 229 -13.54 12.43 8.10
C ASP A 229 -12.32 11.61 7.66
N LEU A 230 -12.52 10.50 6.95
CA LEU A 230 -11.44 9.64 6.47
C LEU A 230 -10.93 10.00 5.06
N GLN A 231 -11.77 10.63 4.24
CA GLN A 231 -11.42 10.99 2.85
C GLN A 231 -10.09 11.76 2.72
N PRO A 232 -9.76 12.75 3.58
CA PRO A 232 -8.52 13.53 3.44
C PRO A 232 -7.23 12.72 3.56
N TYR A 233 -7.27 11.55 4.23
CA TYR A 233 -6.08 10.72 4.44
C TYR A 233 -5.76 9.82 3.24
N PHE A 234 -6.75 9.54 2.39
CA PHE A 234 -6.65 8.52 1.35
C PHE A 234 -6.72 9.13 -0.04
N ARG A 235 -5.69 8.86 -0.85
CA ARG A 235 -5.59 9.34 -2.22
C ARG A 235 -5.30 8.19 -3.17
N LEU A 236 -6.20 7.98 -4.13
CA LEU A 236 -5.97 7.14 -5.29
C LEU A 236 -5.36 7.99 -6.42
N LYS A 237 -4.44 7.38 -7.17
CA LYS A 237 -3.93 7.95 -8.41
C LYS A 237 -4.16 6.96 -9.55
N VAL A 238 -4.35 7.47 -10.75
CA VAL A 238 -4.24 6.66 -11.95
C VAL A 238 -2.75 6.37 -12.20
N GLU A 239 -2.34 5.13 -12.01
CA GLU A 239 -0.96 4.72 -12.26
C GLU A 239 -0.74 4.39 -13.73
N ASN A 240 -1.62 3.60 -14.33
CA ASN A 240 -1.51 3.15 -15.70
C ASN A 240 -2.90 3.01 -16.36
N LYS A 241 -2.96 3.21 -17.67
CA LYS A 241 -4.12 2.87 -18.50
C LYS A 241 -3.68 1.99 -19.67
N PHE A 242 -4.45 0.96 -19.97
CA PHE A 242 -4.19 -0.01 -21.03
C PHE A 242 -5.39 -0.14 -21.98
N ASN A 243 -5.13 -0.12 -23.29
CA ASN A 243 -6.13 -0.43 -24.31
C ASN A 243 -6.43 -1.93 -24.33
N VAL A 244 -5.36 -2.73 -24.32
CA VAL A 244 -5.41 -4.19 -24.28
C VAL A 244 -4.56 -4.65 -23.11
N TYR A 245 -5.09 -5.56 -22.31
CA TYR A 245 -4.45 -6.08 -21.12
C TYR A 245 -4.71 -7.57 -21.01
N THR A 246 -3.64 -8.35 -20.86
CA THR A 246 -3.72 -9.81 -20.68
C THR A 246 -3.18 -10.17 -19.32
N GLN A 247 -4.06 -10.67 -18.47
CA GLN A 247 -3.71 -11.17 -17.15
C GLN A 247 -3.44 -12.66 -17.23
N LEU A 248 -2.23 -13.10 -16.88
CA LEU A 248 -1.88 -14.53 -16.91
C LEU A 248 -2.02 -15.17 -15.53
N LYS A 249 -1.43 -14.53 -14.52
CA LYS A 249 -1.41 -14.99 -13.11
C LYS A 249 -0.96 -13.85 -12.22
N ARG A 250 -0.98 -14.05 -10.89
CA ARG A 250 -0.61 -13.00 -9.92
C ARG A 250 0.72 -12.36 -10.32
N LYS A 251 0.74 -11.02 -10.40
CA LYS A 251 1.90 -10.21 -10.81
C LYS A 251 2.51 -10.56 -12.17
N GLN A 252 1.76 -11.21 -13.06
CA GLN A 252 2.19 -11.54 -14.41
C GLN A 252 1.14 -11.13 -15.43
N TYR A 253 1.41 -10.05 -16.14
CA TYR A 253 0.51 -9.48 -17.13
C TYR A 253 1.26 -8.78 -18.24
N THR A 254 0.58 -8.61 -19.37
CA THR A 254 0.99 -7.71 -20.45
C THR A 254 -0.05 -6.64 -20.66
N GLY A 255 0.38 -5.44 -21.02
CA GLY A 255 -0.54 -4.37 -21.34
C GLY A 255 0.02 -3.44 -22.39
N GLN A 256 -0.77 -3.13 -23.41
CA GLN A 256 -0.50 -2.02 -24.32
C GLN A 256 -1.06 -0.74 -23.70
N TYR A 257 -0.21 0.24 -23.47
CA TYR A 257 -0.62 1.50 -22.85
C TYR A 257 -1.62 2.29 -23.71
N GLN A 258 -2.34 3.22 -23.08
CA GLN A 258 -3.16 4.22 -23.78
C GLN A 258 -2.36 5.50 -24.09
N ASN A 259 -2.97 6.38 -24.88
CA ASN A 259 -2.50 7.73 -25.19
C ASN A 259 -1.11 7.74 -25.86
N ASP A 260 -0.25 8.69 -25.49
CA ASP A 260 1.07 8.91 -26.08
C ASP A 260 1.98 7.68 -25.99
N LEU A 261 1.69 6.78 -25.06
CA LEU A 261 2.43 5.54 -24.84
C LEU A 261 1.85 4.34 -25.59
N LYS A 262 0.88 4.51 -26.50
CA LYS A 262 0.27 3.41 -27.28
C LYS A 262 1.27 2.52 -28.03
N HIS A 263 2.44 3.05 -28.33
CA HIS A 263 3.55 2.36 -28.98
C HIS A 263 4.36 1.49 -28.00
N LEU A 264 4.05 1.48 -26.70
CA LEU A 264 4.72 0.69 -25.68
C LEU A 264 3.83 -0.43 -25.16
N ILE A 265 4.44 -1.61 -25.01
CA ILE A 265 3.87 -2.76 -24.29
C ILE A 265 4.68 -2.96 -23.02
N THR A 266 4.00 -3.08 -21.89
CA THR A 266 4.62 -3.55 -20.64
C THR A 266 4.45 -5.05 -20.51
N ILE A 267 5.51 -5.71 -20.05
CA ILE A 267 5.53 -7.12 -19.68
C ILE A 267 5.98 -7.20 -18.23
N LYS A 268 5.07 -7.58 -17.32
CA LYS A 268 5.39 -7.86 -15.92
C LYS A 268 5.51 -9.37 -15.74
N LYS A 269 6.65 -9.85 -15.20
CA LYS A 269 6.93 -11.25 -14.87
C LYS A 269 7.33 -11.37 -13.39
N GLY A 270 6.37 -11.21 -12.48
CA GLY A 270 6.59 -11.31 -11.04
C GLY A 270 6.93 -9.96 -10.39
N ASN A 271 7.67 -10.00 -9.28
CA ASN A 271 7.92 -8.82 -8.44
C ASN A 271 8.92 -7.83 -9.05
N TYR A 272 9.94 -8.31 -9.77
CA TYR A 272 11.10 -7.49 -10.16
C TYR A 272 11.27 -7.32 -11.66
N SER A 273 10.61 -8.15 -12.47
CA SER A 273 10.81 -8.16 -13.91
C SER A 273 9.71 -7.34 -14.59
N VAL A 274 10.05 -6.14 -15.02
CA VAL A 274 9.22 -5.31 -15.91
C VAL A 274 10.05 -4.97 -17.14
N LYS A 275 9.61 -5.43 -18.32
CA LYS A 275 10.19 -5.07 -19.61
C LYS A 275 9.20 -4.20 -20.38
N LYS A 276 9.69 -3.10 -20.95
CA LYS A 276 8.91 -2.27 -21.89
C LYS A 276 9.44 -2.52 -23.31
N ILE A 277 8.55 -2.81 -24.25
CA ILE A 277 8.88 -3.07 -25.64
C ILE A 277 8.17 -2.04 -26.51
N ASN A 278 8.88 -1.43 -27.45
CA ASN A 278 8.27 -0.56 -28.46
C ASN A 278 7.70 -1.42 -29.59
N VAL A 279 6.40 -1.33 -29.83
CA VAL A 279 5.68 -2.10 -30.85
C VAL A 279 6.26 -1.82 -32.25
N ASN A 280 6.70 -0.60 -32.51
CA ASN A 280 7.26 -0.21 -33.80
C ASN A 280 8.62 -0.86 -34.10
N THR A 281 9.29 -1.42 -33.08
CA THR A 281 10.58 -2.10 -33.22
C THR A 281 10.44 -3.61 -33.46
N ILE A 282 9.21 -4.14 -33.41
CA ILE A 282 8.93 -5.54 -33.69
C ILE A 282 8.97 -5.74 -35.20
N LYS A 283 10.08 -6.27 -35.71
CA LYS A 283 10.18 -6.71 -37.11
C LYS A 283 9.38 -7.99 -37.28
N PHE A 284 8.24 -7.91 -37.95
CA PHE A 284 7.53 -9.09 -38.42
C PHE A 284 8.19 -9.56 -39.71
N ASP A 285 8.53 -10.84 -39.79
CA ASP A 285 9.00 -11.46 -41.03
C ASP A 285 7.97 -11.20 -42.16
N THR A 286 8.42 -10.93 -43.38
CA THR A 286 7.57 -10.42 -44.47
C THR A 286 6.44 -11.39 -44.84
N ASP A 287 6.67 -12.69 -44.67
CA ASP A 287 5.68 -13.75 -44.88
C ASP A 287 4.64 -13.82 -43.76
N PHE A 288 5.03 -13.40 -42.54
CA PHE A 288 4.14 -13.24 -41.40
C PHE A 288 3.28 -11.97 -41.52
N SER A 289 3.85 -10.88 -42.06
CA SER A 289 3.15 -9.60 -42.27
C SER A 289 1.97 -9.74 -43.24
N LYS A 290 2.13 -10.53 -44.31
CA LYS A 290 1.08 -10.81 -45.30
C LYS A 290 -0.06 -11.63 -44.69
N ARG A 291 0.26 -12.68 -43.93
CA ARG A 291 -0.73 -13.46 -43.14
C ARG A 291 -1.40 -12.65 -42.04
N VAL A 292 -0.73 -11.63 -41.48
CA VAL A 292 -1.26 -10.73 -40.45
C VAL A 292 -2.29 -9.75 -41.05
N SER A 293 -2.05 -9.21 -42.24
CA SER A 293 -3.00 -8.31 -42.90
C SER A 293 -4.36 -8.98 -43.15
N ASP A 294 -4.35 -10.25 -43.57
CA ASP A 294 -5.56 -11.05 -43.82
C ASP A 294 -6.26 -11.51 -42.51
N LEU A 295 -5.56 -11.54 -41.37
CA LEU A 295 -6.07 -11.97 -40.05
C LEU A 295 -6.44 -10.79 -39.11
N CYS A 296 -5.94 -9.58 -39.39
CA CYS A 296 -6.12 -8.38 -38.55
C CYS A 296 -7.57 -7.89 -38.45
N VAL A 297 -8.43 -8.29 -39.39
CA VAL A 297 -9.87 -7.96 -39.34
C VAL A 297 -10.62 -8.84 -38.32
N ALA A 298 -10.06 -9.99 -37.92
CA ALA A 298 -10.81 -10.97 -37.13
C ALA A 298 -10.28 -11.24 -35.71
N ASN A 299 -8.97 -11.17 -35.40
CA ASN A 299 -8.53 -11.78 -34.13
C ASN A 299 -7.21 -11.29 -33.50
N LEU A 300 -7.12 -10.00 -33.17
CA LEU A 300 -6.01 -9.42 -32.37
C LEU A 300 -5.95 -9.93 -30.90
N ASN A 301 -6.90 -10.76 -30.45
CA ASN A 301 -6.97 -11.27 -29.08
C ASN A 301 -6.07 -12.50 -28.81
N ASP A 302 -5.76 -13.32 -29.83
CA ASP A 302 -5.07 -14.61 -29.61
C ASP A 302 -3.52 -14.51 -29.69
N LYS A 303 -2.97 -13.53 -30.42
CA LYS A 303 -1.51 -13.44 -30.64
C LYS A 303 -0.70 -12.82 -29.50
N PHE A 304 -1.31 -12.09 -28.56
CA PHE A 304 -0.60 -11.64 -27.34
C PHE A 304 -0.08 -12.84 -26.53
N PHE A 305 -0.79 -13.97 -26.58
CA PHE A 305 -0.40 -15.20 -25.90
C PHE A 305 0.84 -15.86 -26.53
N ASN A 306 0.95 -15.83 -27.86
CA ASN A 306 2.06 -16.47 -28.59
C ASN A 306 3.40 -15.71 -28.45
N ILE A 307 3.36 -14.37 -28.38
CA ILE A 307 4.57 -13.56 -28.12
C ILE A 307 5.23 -13.95 -26.77
N PHE A 308 4.46 -14.47 -25.82
CA PHE A 308 4.98 -14.89 -24.52
C PHE A 308 5.73 -16.23 -24.56
N ARG A 309 5.46 -17.09 -25.54
CA ARG A 309 6.09 -18.42 -25.66
C ARG A 309 7.52 -18.32 -26.19
N ASP A 310 7.79 -17.31 -27.00
CA ASP A 310 9.07 -17.17 -27.72
C ASP A 310 10.10 -16.30 -26.97
N ILE A 311 9.74 -15.71 -25.81
CA ILE A 311 10.67 -14.97 -24.92
C ILE A 311 11.10 -15.86 -23.74
N ARG A 312 11.59 -17.07 -24.04
CA ARG A 312 12.33 -17.92 -23.07
C ARG A 312 13.77 -17.47 -22.98
#